data_AF-A0A7H0SMV4-F1
#
_entry.id   AF-A0A7H0SMV4-F1
#
_cell.length_a   1.000
_cell.length_b   1.000
_cell.length_c   1.000
_cell.angle_alpha   90.00
_cell.angle_beta   90.00
_cell.angle_gamma   90.00
#
_symmetry.space_group_name_H-M   'P 1'
#
loop_
_entity.id
_entity.type
_entity.pdbx_description
1 polymer ?
#
loop_
_entity_poly.entity_id
_entity_poly.type
_entity_poly.pdbx_seq_one_letter_code
_entity_poly.pdbx_strand_id
1 'polypeptide(L)' 'MEHAAPQGKHHPNNPRVRRRVVRLSPAEDYDRKADQPTHAFHDGHYHHDAEREVLLDLDSEESLSGEDFWKAEKPPHYGG' A
#
# COMPACT_ATOMS: atom_id res chain seq x y z
N MET A 1 22.37 35.86 21.11
CA MET A 1 21.45 35.12 22.00
C MET A 1 20.41 34.47 21.12
N GLU A 2 20.58 33.18 20.82
CA GLU A 2 19.62 32.41 20.05
C GLU A 2 18.46 32.01 20.97
N HIS A 3 17.23 32.31 20.55
CA HIS A 3 16.03 31.88 21.27
C HIS A 3 15.50 30.61 20.61
N ALA A 4 15.60 29.49 21.32
CA ALA A 4 15.07 28.19 20.91
C ALA A 4 13.53 28.18 20.94
N ALA A 5 12.91 27.68 19.86
CA ALA A 5 11.46 27.49 19.78
C ALA A 5 10.98 26.31 20.64
N PRO A 6 9.80 26.38 21.28
CA PRO A 6 9.27 25.26 22.06
C PRO A 6 8.71 24.16 21.14
N GLN A 7 9.19 22.94 21.37
CA GLN A 7 8.76 21.72 20.71
C GLN A 7 7.26 21.45 20.99
N GLY A 8 6.47 21.32 19.92
CA GLY A 8 5.06 20.97 20.00
C GLY A 8 4.86 19.58 20.60
N LYS A 9 3.90 19.46 21.53
CA LYS A 9 3.53 18.19 22.15
C LYS A 9 2.80 17.33 21.12
N HIS A 10 3.43 16.28 20.60
CA HIS A 10 2.75 15.28 19.78
C HIS A 10 1.83 14.43 20.66
N HIS A 11 0.53 14.46 20.40
CA HIS A 11 -0.41 13.50 20.97
C HIS A 11 -0.25 12.15 20.25
N PRO A 12 -0.13 11.02 20.97
CA PRO A 12 -0.08 9.72 20.31
C PRO A 12 -1.43 9.45 19.66
N ASN A 13 -1.44 9.31 18.34
CA ASN A 13 -2.57 8.77 17.60
C ASN A 13 -2.89 7.39 18.19
N ASN A 14 -3.97 7.29 18.97
CA ASN A 14 -4.45 6.00 19.46
C ASN A 14 -5.09 5.29 18.28
N PRO A 15 -4.49 4.22 17.71
CA PRO A 15 -5.13 3.49 16.63
C PRO A 15 -6.38 2.86 17.24
N ARG A 16 -7.55 3.38 16.90
CA ARG A 16 -8.83 2.78 17.25
C ARG A 16 -8.75 1.32 16.84
N VAL A 17 -8.64 0.43 17.82
CA VAL A 17 -8.62 -1.01 17.60
C VAL A 17 -9.97 -1.37 17.00
N ARG A 18 -10.04 -1.40 15.67
CA ARG A 18 -11.20 -1.92 14.94
C ARG A 18 -11.19 -3.41 15.26
N ARG A 19 -11.96 -3.82 16.27
CA ARG A 19 -12.18 -5.24 16.59
C ARG A 19 -12.76 -5.87 15.33
N ARG A 20 -11.94 -6.58 14.56
CA ARG A 20 -12.41 -7.35 13.42
C ARG A 20 -13.30 -8.44 13.98
N VAL A 21 -14.60 -8.34 13.73
CA VAL A 21 -15.57 -9.37 14.14
C VAL A 21 -15.28 -10.60 13.28
N VAL A 22 -14.72 -11.63 13.89
CA VAL A 22 -14.51 -12.93 13.25
C VAL A 22 -15.77 -13.76 13.49
N ARG A 23 -16.45 -14.16 12.41
CA ARG A 23 -17.59 -15.08 12.46
C ARG A 23 -17.09 -16.45 12.01
N LEU A 24 -16.91 -17.36 12.96
CA LEU A 24 -16.55 -18.74 12.67
C LEU A 24 -17.80 -19.55 12.32
N SER A 25 -17.62 -20.58 11.49
CA SER A 25 -18.69 -21.53 11.17
C SER A 25 -19.04 -22.36 12.42
N PRO A 26 -20.33 -22.62 12.71
CA PRO A 26 -20.74 -23.48 13.82
C PRO A 26 -20.63 -24.98 13.52
N ALA A 27 -20.29 -25.38 12.28
CA ALA A 27 -20.14 -26.78 11.92
C ALA A 27 -18.83 -27.37 12.49
N GLU A 28 -18.93 -28.51 13.18
CA GLU A 28 -17.78 -29.19 13.79
C GLU A 28 -16.81 -29.74 12.73
N ASP A 29 -17.34 -30.35 11.67
CA ASP A 29 -16.54 -30.97 10.62
C ASP A 29 -17.04 -30.55 9.24
N TYR A 30 -16.52 -29.43 8.73
CA TYR A 30 -16.78 -28.97 7.37
C TYR A 30 -15.51 -29.05 6.54
N ASP A 31 -15.67 -29.35 5.25
CA ASP A 31 -14.56 -29.44 4.32
C ASP A 31 -13.87 -28.08 4.18
N ARG A 32 -12.59 -28.02 4.57
CA ARG A 32 -11.72 -26.84 4.46
C ARG A 32 -10.78 -26.92 3.28
N LYS A 33 -10.92 -27.92 2.40
CA LYS A 33 -10.11 -28.04 1.20
C LYS A 33 -10.34 -26.81 0.33
N ALA A 34 -9.28 -26.03 0.20
CA ALA A 34 -9.16 -24.97 -0.80
C ALA A 34 -8.18 -25.44 -1.87
N ASP A 35 -8.31 -24.87 -3.06
CA ASP A 35 -7.30 -25.02 -4.10
C ASP A 35 -5.93 -24.63 -3.56
N GLN A 36 -4.89 -25.33 -4.02
CA GLN A 36 -3.51 -25.04 -3.67
C GLN A 36 -2.82 -24.48 -4.91
N PRO A 37 -2.03 -23.40 -4.79
CA PRO A 37 -1.25 -22.92 -5.91
C PRO A 37 -0.39 -24.07 -6.44
N THR A 38 -0.52 -24.38 -7.73
CA THR A 38 0.30 -25.39 -8.39
C THR A 38 1.71 -24.86 -8.63
N HIS A 39 2.63 -25.72 -9.07
CA HIS A 39 4.02 -25.31 -9.33
C HIS A 39 4.15 -24.16 -10.33
N ALA A 40 3.16 -23.91 -11.18
CA ALA A 40 3.10 -22.78 -12.11
C ALA A 40 3.14 -21.39 -11.44
N PHE A 41 2.99 -21.32 -10.12
CA PHE A 41 3.16 -20.09 -9.34
C PHE A 41 4.55 -19.96 -8.69
N HIS A 42 5.41 -21.00 -8.74
CA HIS A 42 6.70 -21.06 -8.04
C HIS A 42 7.90 -20.82 -8.95
N ASP A 43 7.80 -21.21 -10.22
CA ASP A 43 8.69 -20.80 -11.27
C ASP A 43 8.20 -19.47 -11.84
N GLY A 44 8.96 -18.40 -11.66
CA GLY A 44 8.64 -17.05 -12.18
C GLY A 44 8.55 -16.94 -13.72
N HIS A 45 8.36 -18.06 -14.41
CA HIS A 45 8.29 -18.23 -15.85
C HIS A 45 6.85 -18.27 -16.40
N TYR A 46 5.81 -18.43 -15.56
CA TYR A 46 4.41 -18.61 -16.01
C TYR A 46 3.44 -17.52 -15.53
N HIS A 47 3.93 -16.34 -15.17
CA HIS A 47 3.05 -15.20 -14.92
C HIS A 47 2.97 -14.37 -16.18
N HIS A 48 1.77 -14.07 -16.68
CA HIS A 48 1.57 -13.15 -17.81
C HIS A 48 2.21 -11.76 -17.58
N ASP A 49 2.47 -11.41 -16.32
CA ASP A 49 3.18 -10.20 -15.94
C ASP A 49 4.69 -10.28 -16.24
N ALA A 50 5.29 -11.48 -16.32
CA ALA A 50 6.70 -11.68 -16.64
C ALA A 50 7.02 -11.36 -18.12
N GLU A 51 6.01 -11.41 -18.99
CA GLU A 51 6.10 -11.02 -20.40
C GLU A 51 5.81 -9.52 -20.61
N ARG A 52 5.46 -8.78 -19.55
CA ARG A 52 5.19 -7.34 -19.67
C ARG A 52 6.50 -6.57 -19.74
N GLU A 53 6.74 -5.95 -20.88
CA GLU A 53 7.86 -5.04 -21.09
C GLU A 53 7.44 -3.60 -20.79
N VAL A 54 8.27 -2.86 -20.05
CA VAL A 54 8.14 -1.41 -19.85
C VAL A 54 9.26 -0.74 -20.62
N LEU A 55 8.93 -0.11 -21.74
CA LEU A 55 9.88 0.65 -22.54
C LEU A 55 10.11 2.02 -21.88
N LEU A 56 11.32 2.23 -21.36
CA LEU A 56 11.72 3.53 -20.84
C LEU A 56 12.20 4.39 -22.00
N ASP A 57 11.50 5.50 -22.24
CA ASP A 57 11.96 6.52 -23.18
C ASP A 57 13.06 7.35 -22.53
N LEU A 58 14.28 7.25 -23.07
CA LEU A 58 15.46 7.97 -22.56
C LEU A 58 15.39 9.47 -22.82
N ASP A 59 14.56 9.90 -23.77
CA ASP A 59 14.35 11.31 -24.11
C ASP A 59 13.11 11.89 -23.40
N SER A 60 12.44 11.11 -22.54
CA SER A 60 11.30 11.59 -21.77
C SER A 60 11.72 12.58 -20.67
N GLU A 61 10.89 13.60 -20.46
CA GLU A 61 11.09 14.56 -19.37
C GLU A 61 10.99 13.85 -18.02
N GLU A 62 11.91 14.17 -17.10
CA GLU A 62 11.86 13.61 -15.75
C GLU A 62 10.57 14.04 -15.05
N SER A 63 9.74 13.06 -14.71
CA SER A 63 8.46 13.30 -14.03
C SER A 63 8.69 13.86 -12.63
N LEU A 64 7.78 14.73 -12.17
CA LEU A 64 7.78 15.21 -10.80
C LEU A 64 7.76 14.01 -9.83
N SER A 65 8.56 14.10 -8.77
CA SER A 65 8.63 13.07 -7.74
C SER A 65 8.42 13.64 -6.34
N GLY A 66 8.11 12.77 -5.38
CA GLY A 66 8.01 13.12 -3.97
C GLY A 66 6.96 14.20 -3.66
N GLU A 67 7.39 15.21 -2.90
CA GLU A 67 6.52 16.28 -2.40
C GLU A 67 5.95 17.17 -3.51
N ASP A 68 6.72 17.38 -4.59
CA ASP A 68 6.29 18.24 -5.70
C ASP A 68 5.19 17.56 -6.53
N PHE A 69 5.30 16.25 -6.75
CA PHE A 69 4.22 15.45 -7.32
C PHE A 69 2.97 15.48 -6.42
N TRP A 70 3.15 15.28 -5.11
CA TRP A 70 2.03 15.26 -4.17
C TRP A 70 1.27 16.58 -4.11
N LYS A 71 1.97 17.72 -4.16
CA LYS A 71 1.34 19.05 -4.21
C LYS A 71 0.57 19.28 -5.51
N ALA A 72 1.12 18.84 -6.65
CA ALA A 72 0.48 19.00 -7.95
C ALA A 72 -0.79 18.14 -8.08
N GLU A 73 -0.75 16.91 -7.59
CA GLU A 73 -1.85 15.95 -7.67
C GLU A 73 -2.80 16.00 -6.46
N LYS A 74 -2.60 16.96 -5.54
CA LYS A 74 -3.36 17.04 -4.30
C LYS A 74 -4.85 17.25 -4.60
N PRO A 75 -5.76 16.35 -4.17
CA PRO A 75 -7.18 16.55 -4.42
C PRO A 75 -7.73 17.80 -3.72
N PRO A 76 -8.79 18.45 -4.23
CA PRO A 76 -9.32 19.70 -3.70
C PRO A 76 -9.70 19.68 -2.21
N HIS A 77 -9.98 18.49 -1.65
CA HIS A 77 -10.40 18.32 -0.27
C HIS A 77 -9.25 18.28 0.76
N TYR A 78 -8.00 18.34 0.32
CA TYR A 78 -6.83 18.24 1.19
C TYR A 78 -6.31 19.59 1.71
N GLY A 79 -7.04 20.68 1.49
CA GLY A 79 -6.68 22.05 1.91
C GLY A 79 -7.87 22.79 2.51
N GLY A 80 -8.50 22.21 3.53
CA GLY A 80 -9.50 22.91 4.34
C GLY A 80 -8.87 24.01 5.20
#